data_AF-A0A9D7X724-F1
#
_entry.id   AF-A0A9D7X724-F1
#
_cell.length_a   1.000
_cell.length_b   1.000
_cell.length_c   1.000
_cell.angle_alpha   90.00
_cell.angle_beta   90.00
_cell.angle_gamma   90.00
#
_symmetry.space_group_name_H-M   'P 1'
#
loop_
_entity.id
_entity.type
_entity.pdbx_description
1 polymer ?
#
loop_
_entity_poly.entity_id
_entity_poly.type
_entity_poly.pdbx_seq_one_letter_code
_entity_poly.pdbx_strand_id
1 'polypeptide(L)'
;MKKFKLIIGVLFLAGLFFAACSKKELPPPSGATYSKHGDTLSHKNGQICLTCHGTGGTATKSFVVAGSVFQSNQSTPSVNGTLYFWSGQGGTGMLSTTLDVDGKGNFYTTSSILPAQGTYPQIRGISGDIRTMPTLTPNGNCNSCHGVTDPPIWVN
;
A
#
# COMPACT_ATOMS: atom_id res chain seq x y z
N MET A 1 51.01 52.50 -25.26
CA MET A 1 50.74 52.13 -23.84
C MET A 1 49.22 52.21 -23.66
N LYS A 2 48.42 51.22 -23.25
CA LYS A 2 48.59 49.93 -22.57
C LYS A 2 47.50 48.98 -23.10
N LYS A 3 47.84 47.71 -23.28
CA LYS A 3 46.88 46.62 -23.55
C LYS A 3 46.15 46.31 -22.24
N PHE A 4 44.83 46.46 -22.18
CA PHE A 4 44.05 45.97 -21.04
C PHE A 4 43.58 44.54 -21.35
N LYS A 5 44.27 43.57 -20.76
CA LYS A 5 43.77 42.20 -20.62
C LYS A 5 42.82 42.19 -19.43
N LEU A 6 41.56 41.82 -19.64
CA LEU A 6 40.66 41.44 -18.56
C LEU A 6 40.31 39.96 -18.77
N ILE A 7 40.89 39.12 -17.92
CA ILE A 7 40.51 37.72 -17.71
C ILE A 7 39.80 37.71 -16.35
N ILE A 8 38.52 37.35 -16.34
CA ILE A 8 37.69 36.80 -15.25
C ILE A 8 36.45 36.31 -16.03
N GLY A 9 36.06 35.04 -16.12
CA GLY A 9 36.03 34.00 -15.12
C GLY A 9 34.56 33.66 -14.86
N VAL A 10 34.20 32.37 -15.01
CA VAL A 10 32.98 31.70 -14.51
C VAL A 10 31.71 31.79 -15.39
N LEU A 11 31.30 30.66 -16.00
CA LEU A 11 30.18 29.87 -15.49
C LEU A 11 30.11 28.52 -16.23
N PHE A 12 30.51 27.46 -15.52
CA PHE A 12 30.30 26.07 -15.93
C PHE A 12 28.83 25.75 -15.66
N LEU A 13 27.96 25.88 -16.66
CA LEU A 13 26.57 25.47 -16.54
C LEU A 13 26.49 23.96 -16.78
N ALA A 14 26.83 23.19 -15.74
CA ALA A 14 26.57 21.76 -15.69
C ALA A 14 25.05 21.55 -15.67
N GLY A 15 24.48 21.28 -16.84
CA GLY A 15 23.08 20.88 -17.00
C GLY A 15 22.84 19.57 -16.26
N LEU A 16 22.35 19.67 -15.02
CA LEU A 16 21.76 18.56 -14.27
C LEU A 16 20.49 18.12 -15.00
N PHE A 17 20.63 17.12 -15.87
CA PHE A 17 19.52 16.33 -16.38
C PHE A 17 18.90 15.57 -15.21
N PHE A 18 17.87 16.15 -14.59
CA PHE A 18 16.94 15.39 -13.77
C PHE A 18 16.14 14.47 -14.69
N ALA A 19 16.66 13.26 -14.91
CA ALA A 19 15.86 12.16 -15.44
C ALA A 19 14.78 11.81 -14.40
N ALA A 20 13.65 12.51 -14.47
CA ALA A 20 12.45 12.17 -13.72
C ALA A 20 11.94 10.82 -14.24
N CYS A 21 12.35 9.74 -13.58
CA CYS A 21 11.86 8.40 -13.86
C CYS A 21 10.39 8.32 -13.45
N SER A 22 9.49 8.63 -14.39
CA SER A 22 8.05 8.43 -14.21
C SER A 22 7.80 6.93 -14.21
N LYS A 23 7.70 6.35 -13.02
CA LYS A 23 7.39 4.92 -12.86
C LYS A 23 5.96 4.71 -13.38
N LYS A 24 5.83 4.12 -14.58
CA LYS A 24 4.54 3.60 -15.04
C LYS A 24 4.11 2.50 -14.07
N GLU A 25 2.98 2.67 -13.40
CA GLU A 25 2.27 1.56 -12.75
C GLU A 25 2.01 0.50 -13.81
N LEU A 26 2.60 -0.68 -13.63
CA LEU A 26 2.29 -1.82 -14.49
C LEU A 26 0.87 -2.28 -14.17
N PRO A 27 0.02 -2.53 -15.18
CA PRO A 27 -1.29 -3.08 -14.93
C PRO A 27 -1.15 -4.43 -14.19
N PRO A 28 -2.11 -4.79 -13.34
CA PRO A 28 -2.08 -6.06 -12.64
C PRO A 28 -1.98 -7.24 -13.62
N PRO A 29 -1.33 -8.35 -13.22
CA PRO A 29 -1.28 -9.56 -14.03
C PRO A 29 -2.68 -9.99 -14.47
N SER A 30 -2.83 -10.43 -15.73
CA SER A 30 -4.10 -10.89 -16.29
C SER A 30 -4.75 -11.96 -15.39
N GLY A 31 -6.02 -11.74 -15.01
CA GLY A 31 -6.79 -12.66 -14.17
C GLY A 31 -6.70 -12.41 -12.65
N ALA A 32 -5.84 -11.50 -12.20
CA ALA A 32 -5.80 -11.12 -10.80
C ALA A 32 -7.04 -10.32 -10.37
N THR A 33 -7.58 -10.62 -9.19
CA THR A 33 -8.67 -9.85 -8.57
C THR A 33 -8.11 -8.96 -7.46
N TYR A 34 -8.62 -7.75 -7.37
CA TYR A 34 -8.30 -6.76 -6.35
C TYR A 34 -9.61 -6.22 -5.77
N SER A 35 -9.62 -5.91 -4.48
CA SER A 35 -10.62 -5.01 -3.91
C SER A 35 -10.59 -3.66 -4.63
N LYS A 36 -11.74 -3.00 -4.69
CA LYS A 36 -11.92 -1.71 -5.36
C LYS A 36 -12.80 -0.82 -4.51
N HIS A 37 -12.51 0.48 -4.49
CA HIS A 37 -13.38 1.45 -3.84
C HIS A 37 -14.84 1.30 -4.30
N GLY A 38 -15.76 1.43 -3.35
CA GLY A 38 -17.20 1.32 -3.57
C GLY A 38 -17.72 -0.10 -3.85
N ASP A 39 -16.87 -1.11 -4.04
CA ASP A 39 -17.33 -2.48 -4.27
C ASP A 39 -17.95 -3.06 -2.99
N THR A 40 -19.09 -3.74 -3.14
CA THR A 40 -19.86 -4.29 -2.02
C THR A 40 -19.92 -5.82 -2.06
N LEU A 41 -19.14 -6.48 -2.91
CA LEU A 41 -19.17 -7.95 -3.04
C LEU A 41 -18.47 -8.69 -1.89
N SER A 42 -17.54 -8.06 -1.18
CA SER A 42 -16.87 -8.68 -0.04
C SER A 42 -17.82 -8.92 1.16
N HIS A 43 -17.33 -9.60 2.18
CA HIS A 43 -18.14 -10.01 3.33
C HIS A 43 -17.28 -10.23 4.57
N LYS A 44 -17.94 -10.41 5.73
CA LYS A 44 -17.31 -10.81 7.00
C LYS A 44 -16.15 -9.90 7.42
N ASN A 45 -16.37 -8.58 7.33
CA ASN A 45 -15.43 -7.59 7.83
C ASN A 45 -15.00 -7.90 9.27
N GLY A 46 -13.71 -7.83 9.53
CA GLY A 46 -13.08 -8.19 10.80
C GLY A 46 -12.69 -9.66 10.95
N GLN A 47 -13.18 -10.58 10.10
CA GLN A 47 -12.77 -11.99 10.15
C GLN A 47 -11.46 -12.22 9.38
N ILE A 48 -10.74 -13.29 9.74
CA ILE A 48 -9.52 -13.71 9.07
C ILE A 48 -9.86 -14.25 7.68
N CYS A 49 -9.76 -13.40 6.64
CA CYS A 49 -10.18 -13.76 5.28
C CYS A 49 -9.43 -15.01 4.75
N LEU A 50 -8.15 -15.15 5.09
CA LEU A 50 -7.30 -16.24 4.64
C LEU A 50 -7.65 -17.59 5.29
N THR A 51 -8.54 -17.66 6.27
CA THR A 51 -9.09 -18.93 6.74
C THR A 51 -9.92 -19.62 5.65
N CYS A 52 -10.69 -18.85 4.87
CA CYS A 52 -11.48 -19.38 3.75
C CYS A 52 -10.80 -19.19 2.40
N HIS A 53 -10.09 -18.08 2.23
CA HIS A 53 -9.46 -17.68 0.98
C HIS A 53 -7.95 -17.97 0.93
N GLY A 54 -7.35 -18.56 1.96
CA GLY A 54 -5.94 -18.96 1.94
C GLY A 54 -5.72 -20.34 1.32
N THR A 55 -4.46 -20.80 1.33
CA THR A 55 -4.10 -22.16 0.92
C THR A 55 -4.86 -23.20 1.76
N GLY A 56 -5.55 -24.14 1.10
CA GLY A 56 -6.37 -25.15 1.77
C GLY A 56 -7.75 -24.67 2.22
N GLY A 57 -8.10 -23.40 1.98
CA GLY A 57 -9.43 -22.86 2.21
C GLY A 57 -10.47 -23.34 1.19
N THR A 58 -11.75 -23.11 1.49
CA THR A 58 -12.87 -23.57 0.67
C THR A 58 -13.36 -22.56 -0.36
N ALA A 59 -12.84 -21.34 -0.35
CA ALA A 59 -13.29 -20.30 -1.27
C ALA A 59 -12.73 -20.47 -2.68
N THR A 60 -13.51 -20.05 -3.68
CA THR A 60 -13.13 -20.16 -5.10
C THR A 60 -11.95 -19.29 -5.50
N LYS A 61 -11.75 -18.15 -4.83
CA LYS A 61 -10.62 -17.24 -5.05
C LYS A 61 -9.64 -17.35 -3.90
N SER A 62 -8.39 -17.69 -4.20
CA SER A 62 -7.32 -17.67 -3.19
C SER A 62 -6.71 -16.27 -3.08
N PHE A 63 -6.80 -15.66 -1.91
CA PHE A 63 -6.20 -14.37 -1.60
C PHE A 63 -4.77 -14.55 -1.07
N VAL A 64 -3.90 -13.62 -1.47
CA VAL A 64 -2.50 -13.54 -1.00
C VAL A 64 -2.35 -12.47 0.07
N VAL A 65 -3.09 -11.37 -0.08
CA VAL A 65 -3.21 -10.31 0.91
C VAL A 65 -4.69 -10.06 1.14
N ALA A 66 -5.10 -9.99 2.39
CA ALA A 66 -6.43 -9.51 2.74
C ALA A 66 -6.51 -9.00 4.18
N GLY A 67 -7.46 -8.11 4.40
CA GLY A 67 -7.81 -7.65 5.72
C GLY A 67 -8.99 -6.70 5.73
N SER A 68 -9.19 -6.08 6.89
CA SER A 68 -10.33 -5.22 7.19
C SER A 68 -9.86 -3.92 7.83
N VAL A 69 -10.48 -2.81 7.47
CA VAL A 69 -10.20 -1.47 8.00
C VAL A 69 -11.46 -0.92 8.65
N PHE A 70 -11.27 -0.30 9.82
CA PHE A 70 -12.32 0.28 10.63
C PHE A 70 -12.13 1.78 10.79
N GLN A 71 -13.16 2.49 11.24
CA GLN A 71 -13.04 3.86 11.68
C GLN A 71 -12.31 3.90 13.03
N SER A 72 -11.99 5.10 13.52
CA SER A 72 -11.33 5.29 14.82
C SER A 72 -12.07 4.66 16.02
N ASN A 73 -13.38 4.40 15.90
CA ASN A 73 -14.17 3.64 16.88
C ASN A 73 -13.94 2.11 16.84
N GLN A 74 -13.08 1.63 15.94
CA GLN A 74 -12.61 0.24 15.80
C GLN A 74 -13.70 -0.81 15.60
N SER A 75 -14.90 -0.39 15.18
CA SER A 75 -16.08 -1.25 15.06
C SER A 75 -16.89 -0.97 13.79
N THR A 76 -16.93 0.29 13.36
CA THR A 76 -17.56 0.67 12.09
C THR A 76 -16.55 0.48 10.95
N PRO A 77 -16.93 -0.17 9.84
CA PRO A 77 -16.04 -0.28 8.67
C PRO A 77 -15.62 1.10 8.15
N SER A 78 -14.33 1.26 7.87
CA SER A 78 -13.82 2.42 7.13
C SER A 78 -13.66 2.02 5.68
N VAL A 79 -14.31 2.77 4.79
CA VAL A 79 -14.45 2.43 3.37
C VAL A 79 -13.63 3.38 2.52
N ASN A 80 -13.29 2.94 1.31
CA ASN A 80 -12.65 3.80 0.30
C ASN A 80 -11.29 4.42 0.69
N GLY A 81 -10.62 3.89 1.72
CA GLY A 81 -9.22 4.19 2.01
C GLY A 81 -8.28 3.37 1.11
N THR A 82 -6.99 3.72 1.07
CA THR A 82 -5.99 3.03 0.23
C THR A 82 -4.84 2.53 1.07
N LEU A 83 -4.51 1.24 0.95
CA LEU A 83 -3.28 0.65 1.49
C LEU A 83 -2.12 0.89 0.53
N TYR A 84 -0.95 1.14 1.11
CA TYR A 84 0.32 1.29 0.44
C TYR A 84 1.32 0.34 1.09
N PHE A 85 2.06 -0.40 0.27
CA PHE A 85 3.04 -1.36 0.75
C PHE A 85 4.44 -0.87 0.40
N TRP A 86 5.17 -0.40 1.41
CA TRP A 86 6.47 0.24 1.25
C TRP A 86 7.62 -0.70 1.59
N SER A 87 8.79 -0.49 0.98
CA SER A 87 10.00 -1.21 1.36
C SER A 87 10.65 -0.68 2.65
N GLY A 88 10.31 0.54 3.07
CA GLY A 88 10.85 1.20 4.26
C GLY A 88 9.76 1.63 5.24
N GLN A 89 10.13 1.65 6.52
CA GLN A 89 9.24 2.05 7.62
C GLN A 89 8.71 3.47 7.43
N GLY A 90 7.49 3.73 7.88
CA GLY A 90 6.91 5.09 7.87
C GLY A 90 6.54 5.61 6.47
N GLY A 91 6.41 4.73 5.47
CA GLY A 91 6.12 5.15 4.09
C GLY A 91 7.36 5.59 3.31
N THR A 92 8.54 5.12 3.68
CA THR A 92 9.81 5.44 3.03
C THR A 92 10.23 4.34 2.06
N GLY A 93 11.27 4.62 1.25
CA GLY A 93 11.79 3.65 0.28
C GLY A 93 10.92 3.53 -0.97
N MET A 94 10.84 2.34 -1.54
CA MET A 94 10.06 2.09 -2.77
C MET A 94 8.64 1.64 -2.43
N LEU A 95 7.66 2.26 -3.09
CA LEU A 95 6.30 1.74 -3.13
C LEU A 95 6.28 0.47 -3.99
N SER A 96 5.88 -0.66 -3.39
CA SER A 96 5.71 -1.91 -4.11
C SER A 96 4.39 -1.92 -4.87
N THR A 97 3.30 -1.55 -4.18
CA THR A 97 1.94 -1.66 -4.70
C THR A 97 0.95 -0.92 -3.77
N THR A 98 -0.28 -0.78 -4.24
CA THR A 98 -1.42 -0.26 -3.49
C THR A 98 -2.60 -1.23 -3.54
N LEU A 99 -3.47 -1.18 -2.52
CA LEU A 99 -4.75 -1.89 -2.51
C LEU A 99 -5.85 -0.95 -2.03
N ASP A 100 -6.96 -0.96 -2.75
CA ASP A 100 -8.14 -0.21 -2.33
C ASP A 100 -8.86 -0.94 -1.20
N VAL A 101 -9.33 -0.18 -0.22
CA VAL A 101 -10.37 -0.63 0.70
C VAL A 101 -11.71 -0.46 0.00
N ASP A 102 -12.49 -1.53 -0.02
CA ASP A 102 -13.78 -1.60 -0.68
C ASP A 102 -14.91 -0.93 0.12
N GLY A 103 -16.12 -0.93 -0.44
CA GLY A 103 -17.32 -0.33 0.15
C GLY A 103 -17.85 -1.05 1.39
N LYS A 104 -17.21 -2.15 1.83
CA LYS A 104 -17.50 -2.86 3.09
C LYS A 104 -16.33 -2.85 4.06
N GLY A 105 -15.30 -2.06 3.77
CA GLY A 105 -14.13 -1.90 4.62
C GLY A 105 -13.14 -3.05 4.53
N ASN A 106 -13.20 -3.88 3.48
CA ASN A 106 -12.25 -4.96 3.26
C ASN A 106 -11.27 -4.60 2.15
N PHE A 107 -10.07 -5.17 2.21
CA PHE A 107 -9.13 -5.16 1.10
C PHE A 107 -8.66 -6.57 0.84
N TYR A 108 -8.40 -6.89 -0.43
CA TYR A 108 -7.87 -8.19 -0.81
C TYR A 108 -7.22 -8.15 -2.19
N THR A 109 -6.33 -9.11 -2.44
CA THR A 109 -5.89 -9.44 -3.79
C THR A 109 -5.59 -10.92 -3.94
N THR A 110 -5.78 -11.45 -5.16
CA THR A 110 -5.26 -12.77 -5.56
C THR A 110 -3.86 -12.69 -6.15
N SER A 111 -3.34 -11.49 -6.38
CA SER A 111 -2.04 -11.27 -6.99
C SER A 111 -0.92 -11.37 -5.97
N SER A 112 0.20 -11.97 -6.38
CA SER A 112 1.42 -11.98 -5.58
C SER A 112 2.11 -10.63 -5.70
N ILE A 113 1.71 -9.70 -4.85
CA ILE A 113 2.17 -8.29 -4.87
C ILE A 113 3.15 -7.95 -3.73
N LEU A 114 3.37 -8.88 -2.80
CA LEU A 114 4.31 -8.70 -1.69
C LEU A 114 5.70 -9.17 -2.13
N PRO A 115 6.73 -8.33 -2.02
CA PRO A 115 8.13 -8.75 -2.14
C PRO A 115 8.47 -9.83 -1.11
N ALA A 116 9.40 -10.73 -1.46
CA ALA A 116 9.80 -11.85 -0.60
C ALA A 116 10.36 -11.41 0.77
N GLN A 117 10.98 -10.24 0.82
CA GLN A 117 11.50 -9.61 2.04
C GLN A 117 10.39 -9.00 2.93
N GLY A 118 9.14 -8.95 2.47
CA GLY A 118 8.05 -8.27 3.16
C GLY A 118 7.99 -6.76 2.87
N THR A 119 7.06 -6.10 3.55
CA THR A 119 6.77 -4.66 3.37
C THR A 119 6.44 -4.00 4.71
N TYR A 120 6.38 -2.67 4.71
CA TYR A 120 5.80 -1.86 5.77
C TYR A 120 4.47 -1.30 5.25
N PRO A 121 3.33 -1.94 5.57
CA PRO A 121 2.02 -1.42 5.20
C PRO A 121 1.75 -0.04 5.79
N GLN A 122 1.04 0.78 5.02
CA GLN A 122 0.49 2.06 5.43
C GLN A 122 -0.93 2.14 4.89
N ILE A 123 -1.84 2.69 5.67
CA ILE A 123 -3.22 2.96 5.27
C ILE A 123 -3.44 4.47 5.26
N ARG A 124 -4.10 4.97 4.22
CA ARG A 124 -4.64 6.33 4.16
C ARG A 124 -6.17 6.26 4.09
N GLY A 125 -6.83 6.90 5.03
CA GLY A 125 -8.29 7.05 5.02
C GLY A 125 -8.74 8.15 4.06
N ILE A 126 -10.04 8.21 3.78
CA ILE A 126 -10.60 9.21 2.86
C ILE A 126 -10.49 10.63 3.41
N SER A 127 -10.42 10.79 4.73
CA SER A 127 -10.18 12.08 5.39
C SER A 127 -8.74 12.59 5.23
N GLY A 128 -7.82 11.73 4.75
CA GLY A 128 -6.39 12.00 4.70
C GLY A 128 -5.60 11.49 5.89
N ASP A 129 -6.26 10.94 6.91
CA ASP A 129 -5.62 10.27 8.05
C ASP A 129 -4.69 9.14 7.58
N ILE A 130 -3.47 9.10 8.12
CA ILE A 130 -2.46 8.10 7.77
C ILE A 130 -2.07 7.30 9.01
N ARG A 131 -2.01 5.98 8.87
CA ARG A 131 -1.39 5.09 9.87
C ARG A 131 -0.41 4.15 9.20
N THR A 132 0.70 3.88 9.89
CA THR A 132 1.82 3.09 9.37
C THR A 132 2.09 1.91 10.27
N MET A 133 2.37 0.77 9.67
CA MET A 133 2.86 -0.41 10.37
C MET A 133 4.35 -0.21 10.70
N PRO A 134 4.75 -0.26 11.99
CA PRO A 134 6.13 -0.02 12.39
C PRO A 134 7.04 -1.23 12.09
N THR A 135 6.45 -2.41 11.92
CA THR A 135 7.16 -3.68 11.76
C THR A 135 7.15 -4.17 10.32
N LEU A 136 8.26 -4.78 9.90
CA LEU A 136 8.34 -5.45 8.61
C LEU A 136 7.38 -6.63 8.60
N THR A 137 6.51 -6.67 7.59
CA THR A 137 5.41 -7.63 7.48
C THR A 137 5.66 -8.55 6.28
N PRO A 138 5.98 -9.84 6.51
CA PRO A 138 6.36 -10.76 5.45
C PRO A 138 5.17 -11.47 4.77
N ASN A 139 3.96 -11.34 5.30
CA ASN A 139 2.77 -12.02 4.78
C ASN A 139 1.56 -11.09 4.70
N GLY A 140 0.54 -11.49 3.95
CA GLY A 140 -0.67 -10.69 3.72
C GLY A 140 -1.87 -11.03 4.60
N ASN A 141 -1.69 -11.75 5.72
CA ASN A 141 -2.80 -12.19 6.57
C ASN A 141 -3.15 -11.16 7.65
N CYS A 142 -3.59 -9.97 7.26
CA CYS A 142 -3.62 -8.82 8.18
C CYS A 142 -4.55 -9.04 9.40
N ASN A 143 -5.70 -9.69 9.22
CA ASN A 143 -6.63 -9.95 10.32
C ASN A 143 -6.20 -11.09 11.26
N SER A 144 -5.12 -11.83 10.99
CA SER A 144 -4.63 -12.81 11.97
C SER A 144 -4.01 -12.15 13.21
N CYS A 145 -3.62 -10.89 13.10
CA CYS A 145 -3.10 -10.08 14.21
C CYS A 145 -4.08 -8.96 14.56
N HIS A 146 -4.51 -8.18 13.56
CA HIS A 146 -5.40 -7.04 13.76
C HIS A 146 -6.85 -7.46 14.03
N GLY A 147 -7.34 -7.16 15.23
CA GLY A 147 -8.61 -7.63 15.78
C GLY A 147 -8.49 -8.89 16.63
N VAL A 148 -7.27 -9.40 16.85
CA VAL A 148 -6.99 -10.60 17.66
C VAL A 148 -6.00 -10.28 18.78
N THR A 149 -4.75 -10.00 18.41
CA THR A 149 -3.65 -9.64 19.34
C THR A 149 -3.34 -8.15 19.32
N ASP A 150 -3.64 -7.49 18.20
CA ASP A 150 -3.44 -6.07 17.97
C ASP A 150 -4.79 -5.38 17.73
N PRO A 151 -4.89 -4.06 17.99
CA PRO A 151 -6.07 -3.30 17.59
C PRO A 151 -6.39 -3.48 16.10
N PRO A 152 -7.67 -3.44 15.69
CA PRO A 152 -8.04 -3.43 14.28
C PRO A 152 -7.28 -2.35 13.51
N ILE A 153 -7.02 -2.58 12.22
CA ILE A 153 -6.50 -1.52 11.35
C ILE A 153 -7.59 -0.46 11.28
N TRP A 154 -7.25 0.80 11.54
CA TRP A 154 -8.24 1.87 11.50
C TRP A 154 -7.72 3.19 10.95
N VAL A 155 -8.59 3.92 10.26
CA VAL A 155 -8.43 5.30 9.75
C VAL A 155 -9.82 5.90 9.52
N ASN A 156 -9.93 7.22 9.49
CA ASN A 156 -11.18 7.90 9.11
C ASN A 156 -11.17 8.38 7.66
#